data_AF-A0A0R2S7U7-F1
#
_entry.id   AF-A0A0R2S7U7-F1
#
_cell.length_a   1.000
_cell.length_b   1.000
_cell.length_c   1.000
_cell.angle_alpha   90.00
_cell.angle_beta   90.00
_cell.angle_gamma   90.00
#
_symmetry.space_group_name_H-M   'P 1'
#
loop_
_entity.id
_entity.type
_entity.pdbx_description
1 polymer ?
#
loop_
_entity_poly.entity_id
_entity_poly.type
_entity_poly.pdbx_seq_one_letter_code
_entity_poly.pdbx_strand_id
1 'polypeptide(L)'
;MALIKKKKKAETPPLSTASLPDIVFMLLFFFMVTTTMREVTLLVKLKKPQATEIQKLERKDLTTYIYVGAPKNAELGSEPRIQLADQLASVGDVQQWVILQRESINEAERTK
;
A
#
# COMPACT_ATOMS: atom_id res chain seq x y z
N MET A 1 -8.24 21.31 -71.90
CA MET A 1 -8.79 22.00 -70.69
C MET A 1 -8.62 21.08 -69.50
N ALA A 2 -7.86 21.51 -68.50
CA ALA A 2 -7.55 20.72 -67.31
C ALA A 2 -8.64 20.89 -66.24
N LEU A 3 -9.18 19.78 -65.74
CA LEU A 3 -10.10 19.74 -64.61
C LEU A 3 -9.29 19.45 -63.33
N ILE A 4 -8.72 20.50 -62.73
CA ILE A 4 -8.16 20.42 -61.38
C ILE A 4 -9.33 20.22 -60.41
N LYS A 5 -9.52 18.98 -59.95
CA LYS A 5 -10.40 18.66 -58.82
C LYS A 5 -9.73 19.14 -57.53
N LYS A 6 -10.34 20.12 -56.85
CA LYS A 6 -9.94 20.57 -55.50
C LYS A 6 -9.89 19.36 -54.56
N LYS A 7 -8.71 19.06 -54.01
CA LYS A 7 -8.55 18.13 -52.88
C LYS A 7 -9.31 18.71 -51.68
N LYS A 8 -10.39 18.06 -51.26
CA LYS A 8 -11.02 18.34 -49.96
C LYS A 8 -9.98 18.08 -48.88
N LYS A 9 -9.78 19.04 -47.97
CA LYS A 9 -8.94 18.90 -46.80
C LYS A 9 -9.39 17.62 -46.07
N ALA A 10 -8.44 16.73 -45.79
CA ALA A 10 -8.65 15.63 -44.87
C ALA A 10 -8.89 16.25 -43.49
N GLU A 11 -10.15 16.45 -43.12
CA GLU A 11 -10.50 16.66 -41.72
C GLU A 11 -10.05 15.41 -40.98
N THR A 12 -9.20 15.61 -39.97
CA THR A 12 -8.74 14.57 -39.07
C THR A 12 -9.96 13.78 -38.59
N PRO A 13 -10.00 12.44 -38.74
CA PRO A 13 -11.14 11.66 -38.31
C PRO A 13 -11.43 11.97 -36.84
N PRO A 14 -12.71 12.18 -36.47
CA PRO A 14 -13.08 12.44 -35.09
C PRO A 14 -12.51 11.34 -34.20
N LEU A 15 -11.92 11.72 -33.07
CA LEU A 15 -11.36 10.80 -32.10
C LEU A 15 -12.43 9.76 -31.76
N SER A 16 -12.10 8.48 -31.92
CA SER A 16 -13.03 7.38 -31.74
C SER A 16 -13.50 7.33 -30.29
N THR A 17 -14.67 7.90 -30.00
CA THR A 17 -15.31 7.83 -28.67
C THR A 17 -15.81 6.43 -28.35
N ALA A 18 -15.84 5.52 -29.32
CA ALA A 18 -16.18 4.10 -29.13
C ALA A 18 -15.18 3.40 -28.19
N SER A 19 -13.94 3.87 -28.12
CA SER A 19 -12.89 3.29 -27.26
C SER A 19 -12.77 3.97 -25.90
N LEU A 20 -13.43 5.12 -25.70
CA LEU A 20 -13.35 5.89 -24.45
C LEU A 20 -13.89 5.11 -23.23
N PRO A 21 -15.08 4.47 -23.31
CA PRO A 21 -15.61 3.67 -22.20
C PRO A 21 -14.70 2.50 -21.82
N ASP A 22 -14.14 1.81 -22.80
CA ASP A 22 -13.27 0.65 -22.58
C ASP A 22 -11.97 1.04 -21.86
N ILE A 23 -11.34 2.15 -22.27
CA ILE A 23 -10.16 2.70 -21.60
C ILE A 23 -10.49 3.13 -20.16
N VAL A 24 -11.66 3.72 -19.93
CA VAL A 24 -12.10 4.09 -18.56
C VAL A 24 -12.30 2.85 -17.70
N PHE A 25 -12.92 1.79 -18.22
CA PHE A 25 -13.08 0.54 -17.47
C PHE A 25 -11.74 -0.16 -17.22
N MET A 26 -10.83 -0.18 -18.20
CA MET A 26 -9.48 -0.71 -18.01
C MET A 26 -8.73 0.03 -16.88
N LEU A 27 -8.79 1.36 -16.85
CA LEU A 27 -8.14 2.16 -15.81
C LEU A 27 -8.79 1.97 -14.43
N LEU A 28 -10.12 1.86 -14.36
CA LEU A 28 -10.81 1.60 -13.09
C LEU A 28 -10.45 0.23 -12.51
N PHE A 29 -10.41 -0.83 -13.34
CA PHE A 29 -9.95 -2.13 -12.88
C PHE A 29 -8.47 -2.13 -12.51
N PHE A 30 -7.64 -1.39 -13.24
CA PHE A 30 -6.24 -1.20 -12.89
C PHE A 30 -6.08 -0.56 -11.51
N PHE A 31 -6.81 0.53 -11.22
CA PHE A 31 -6.77 1.15 -9.89
C PHE A 31 -7.36 0.23 -8.81
N MET A 32 -8.47 -0.45 -9.09
CA MET A 32 -9.10 -1.37 -8.14
C MET A 32 -8.23 -2.61 -7.81
N VAL A 33 -7.43 -3.09 -8.76
CA VAL A 33 -6.50 -4.22 -8.55
C VAL A 33 -5.19 -3.78 -7.89
N THR A 34 -4.72 -2.56 -8.16
CA THR A 34 -3.47 -2.04 -7.58
C THR A 34 -3.64 -1.51 -6.15
N THR A 35 -4.87 -1.24 -5.69
CA THR A 35 -5.18 -0.90 -4.29
C THR A 35 -5.11 -2.10 -3.35
N THR A 36 -4.06 -2.92 -3.43
CA THR A 36 -3.80 -3.92 -2.41
C THR A 36 -3.25 -3.23 -1.16
N MET A 37 -3.69 -3.67 0.02
CA MET A 37 -3.14 -3.20 1.28
C MET A 37 -1.64 -3.54 1.32
N ARG A 38 -0.79 -2.53 1.59
CA ARG A 38 0.66 -2.76 1.72
C ARG A 38 0.91 -3.65 2.93
N GLU A 39 1.45 -4.84 2.70
CA GLU A 39 1.94 -5.70 3.77
C GLU A 39 3.34 -5.26 4.20
N VAL A 40 3.56 -5.15 5.51
CA VAL A 40 4.85 -4.78 6.10
C VAL A 40 5.86 -5.91 5.89
N THR A 41 7.09 -5.56 5.49
CA THR A 41 8.14 -6.56 5.27
C THR A 41 8.83 -6.89 6.59
N LEU A 42 8.68 -8.12 7.10
CA LEU A 42 9.32 -8.55 8.35
C LEU A 42 10.85 -8.70 8.20
N LEU A 43 11.59 -7.91 8.96
CA LEU A 43 13.06 -7.93 9.07
C LEU A 43 13.56 -8.75 10.28
N VAL A 44 12.68 -9.05 11.23
CA VAL A 44 12.96 -9.90 12.39
C VAL A 44 12.39 -11.31 12.25
N LYS A 45 13.06 -12.30 12.80
CA LYS A 45 12.57 -13.67 12.89
C LYS A 45 11.46 -13.74 13.94
N LEU A 46 10.23 -13.98 13.50
CA LEU A 46 9.08 -14.16 14.39
C LEU A 46 8.68 -15.64 14.45
N LYS A 47 8.70 -16.21 15.66
CA LYS A 47 8.10 -17.54 15.90
C LYS A 47 6.67 -17.33 16.36
N LYS A 48 5.73 -17.32 15.41
CA LYS A 48 4.30 -17.22 15.72
C LYS A 48 3.84 -18.51 16.43
N PRO A 49 3.09 -18.42 17.54
CA PRO A 49 2.48 -19.60 18.14
C PRO A 49 1.43 -20.18 17.18
N GLN A 50 1.21 -21.50 17.25
CA GLN A 50 0.07 -22.11 16.58
C GLN A 50 -1.21 -21.70 17.33
N ALA A 51 -2.11 -21.00 16.65
CA ALA A 51 -3.36 -20.57 17.24
C ALA A 51 -4.38 -21.71 17.18
N THR A 52 -4.92 -22.11 18.33
CA THR A 52 -6.01 -23.10 18.42
C THR A 52 -7.37 -22.49 18.07
N GLU A 53 -7.56 -21.20 18.38
CA GLU A 53 -8.74 -20.43 18.01
C GLU A 53 -8.30 -19.09 17.42
N ILE A 54 -8.87 -18.73 16.26
CA ILE A 54 -8.54 -17.48 15.56
C ILE A 54 -9.78 -16.60 15.57
N GLN A 55 -9.80 -15.57 16.41
CA GLN A 55 -10.76 -14.50 16.30
C GLN A 55 -10.28 -13.50 15.24
N LYS A 56 -11.09 -13.23 14.22
CA LYS A 56 -10.75 -12.23 13.21
C LYS A 56 -10.85 -10.84 13.84
N LEU A 57 -9.80 -10.04 13.72
CA LEU A 57 -9.88 -8.62 14.04
C LEU A 57 -10.72 -7.94 12.96
N GLU A 58 -11.86 -7.38 13.37
CA GLU A 58 -12.79 -6.63 12.50
C GLU A 58 -12.18 -5.32 11.98
N ARG A 59 -11.25 -4.72 12.75
CA ARG A 59 -10.64 -3.42 12.42
C ARG A 59 -9.12 -3.51 12.41
N LYS A 60 -8.57 -3.97 11.28
CA LYS A 60 -7.12 -4.07 11.07
C LYS A 60 -6.44 -2.71 11.04
N ASP A 61 -7.14 -1.67 10.60
CA ASP A 61 -6.59 -0.32 10.40
C ASP A 61 -6.28 0.40 11.73
N LEU A 62 -6.90 -0.02 12.84
CA LEU A 62 -6.64 0.51 14.18
C LEU A 62 -5.57 -0.28 14.95
N THR A 63 -5.02 -1.34 14.34
CA THR A 63 -4.03 -2.18 15.01
C THR A 63 -2.63 -1.83 14.53
N THR A 64 -1.82 -1.36 15.47
CA THR A 64 -0.41 -1.08 15.22
C THR A 64 0.44 -2.27 15.72
N TYR A 65 1.29 -2.81 14.86
CA TYR A 65 2.15 -3.95 15.19
C TYR A 65 3.58 -3.50 15.47
N ILE A 66 4.16 -4.00 16.57
CA ILE A 66 5.59 -3.89 16.87
C ILE A 66 6.15 -5.31 16.83
N TYR A 67 7.21 -5.51 16.06
CA TYR A 67 7.85 -6.81 15.96
C TYR A 67 9.16 -6.79 16.75
N VAL A 68 9.39 -7.82 17.56
CA VAL A 68 10.60 -7.96 18.37
C VAL A 68 11.19 -9.33 18.13
N GLY A 69 12.47 -9.40 17.78
CA GLY A 69 13.14 -10.67 17.55
C GLY A 69 14.57 -10.51 17.06
N ALA A 70 15.25 -11.64 16.89
CA ALA A 70 16.57 -11.66 16.26
C ALA A 70 16.45 -11.20 14.79
N PRO A 71 17.39 -10.40 14.27
CA PRO A 71 17.36 -9.96 12.89
C PRO A 71 17.48 -11.15 11.94
N LYS A 72 16.83 -11.03 10.78
CA LYS A 72 16.89 -12.08 9.75
C LYS A 72 18.27 -12.15 9.09
N ASN A 73 18.96 -11.02 8.97
CA ASN A 73 20.33 -10.96 8.49
C ASN A 73 21.31 -11.19 9.65
N ALA A 74 22.18 -12.20 9.51
CA ALA A 74 23.20 -12.55 10.49
C ALA A 74 24.28 -11.47 10.65
N GLU A 75 24.46 -10.61 9.64
CA GLU A 75 25.42 -9.49 9.69
C GLU A 75 25.00 -8.39 10.69
N LEU A 76 23.71 -8.31 11.04
CA LEU A 76 23.17 -7.36 12.01
C LEU A 76 23.30 -7.86 13.47
N GLY A 77 23.96 -9.00 13.68
CA GLY A 77 24.18 -9.61 14.98
C GLY A 77 23.06 -10.57 15.40
N SER A 78 23.18 -11.11 16.62
CA SER A 78 22.18 -12.02 17.22
C SER A 78 21.33 -11.35 18.30
N GLU A 79 21.58 -10.08 18.57
CA GLU A 79 20.85 -9.33 19.59
C GLU A 79 19.41 -9.05 19.13
N PRO A 80 18.43 -9.14 20.03
CA PRO A 80 17.05 -8.84 19.70
C PRO A 80 16.92 -7.37 19.31
N ARG A 81 16.35 -7.12 18.13
CA ARG A 81 16.04 -5.78 17.62
C ARG A 81 14.54 -5.59 17.60
N ILE A 82 14.13 -4.34 17.78
CA ILE A 82 12.73 -3.91 17.63
C ILE A 82 12.57 -3.44 16.18
N GLN A 83 11.47 -3.83 15.55
CA GLN A 83 11.08 -3.37 14.24
C GLN A 83 9.78 -2.59 14.35
N LEU A 84 9.83 -1.35 13.87
CA LEU A 84 8.72 -0.42 13.77
C LEU A 84 8.43 -0.23 12.28
N ALA A 85 7.31 -0.77 11.81
CA ALA A 85 6.99 -0.86 10.37
C ALA A 85 8.13 -1.53 9.58
N ASP A 86 8.71 -0.85 8.58
CA ASP A 86 9.77 -1.38 7.71
C ASP A 86 11.20 -1.04 8.18
N GLN A 87 11.38 -0.59 9.44
CA GLN A 87 12.69 -0.19 9.96
C GLN A 87 13.02 -0.81 11.32
N LEU A 88 14.31 -1.04 11.56
CA LEU A 88 14.82 -1.44 12.87
C LEU A 88 15.02 -0.20 13.75
N ALA A 89 14.57 -0.28 14.99
CA ALA A 89 14.57 0.81 15.95
C ALA A 89 15.07 0.35 17.33
N SER A 90 15.36 1.32 18.19
CA SER A 90 15.72 1.10 19.59
C SER A 90 14.51 1.24 20.51
N VAL A 91 14.66 0.89 21.79
CA VAL A 91 13.60 1.04 22.80
C VAL A 91 13.15 2.49 22.95
N GLY A 92 14.06 3.46 22.80
CA GLY A 92 13.76 4.89 22.93
C GLY A 92 12.84 5.43 21.83
N ASP A 93 12.92 4.85 20.63
CA ASP A 93 12.18 5.32 19.46
C ASP A 93 10.71 4.88 19.48
N VAL A 94 10.38 3.86 20.29
CA VAL A 94 9.03 3.28 20.38
C VAL A 94 8.02 4.32 20.83
N GLN A 95 8.36 5.16 21.83
CA GLN A 95 7.43 6.15 22.35
C GLN A 95 7.05 7.18 21.30
N GLN A 96 8.05 7.75 20.62
CA GLN A 96 7.82 8.73 19.56
C GLN A 96 7.00 8.11 18.42
N TRP A 97 7.32 6.88 18.04
CA TRP A 97 6.59 6.17 17.01
C TRP A 97 5.12 5.90 17.38
N VAL A 98 4.84 5.49 18.61
CA VAL A 98 3.45 5.28 19.09
C VAL A 98 2.65 6.58 19.05
N ILE A 99 3.25 7.72 19.39
CA ILE A 99 2.58 9.02 19.30
C ILE A 99 2.22 9.35 17.85
N LEU A 100 3.18 9.20 16.92
CA LEU A 100 2.94 9.42 15.50
C LEU A 100 1.86 8.48 14.92
N GLN A 101 1.86 7.21 15.32
CA GLN A 101 0.84 6.26 14.89
C GLN A 101 -0.55 6.64 15.42
N ARG A 102 -0.66 7.08 16.67
CA ARG A 102 -1.91 7.61 17.23
C ARG A 102 -2.40 8.86 16.51
N GLU A 103 -1.50 9.74 16.10
CA GLU A 103 -1.86 10.92 15.32
C GLU A 103 -2.39 10.57 13.92
N SER A 104 -1.86 9.51 13.30
CA SER A 104 -2.34 9.04 12.00
C SER A 104 -3.74 8.40 12.04
N ILE A 105 -4.22 8.00 13.22
CA ILE A 105 -5.58 7.48 13.40
C ILE A 105 -6.58 8.64 13.35
N ASN A 106 -7.63 8.46 12.55
CA ASN A 106 -8.74 9.41 12.39
C ASN A 106 -9.30 9.81 13.77
N GLU A 107 -9.50 11.12 13.98
CA GLU A 107 -9.92 11.69 15.27
C GLU A 107 -11.22 11.09 15.81
N ALA A 108 -12.13 10.70 14.92
CA ALA A 108 -13.39 10.05 15.28
C ALA A 108 -13.21 8.69 15.99
N GLU A 109 -12.06 8.04 15.78
CA GLU A 109 -11.75 6.69 16.26
C GLU A 109 -10.75 6.69 17.42
N ARG A 110 -10.28 7.89 17.81
CA ARG A 110 -9.41 8.02 18.99
C ARG A 110 -10.26 7.77 20.24
N THR A 111 -9.84 6.79 21.05
CA THR A 111 -10.45 6.57 22.35
C THR A 111 -10.24 7.83 23.21
N LYS A 112 -11.33 8.38 23.75
CA LYS A 112 -11.30 9.54 24.66
C LYS A 112 -10.52 9.26 25.93
#